data_AF-B6UCS3-F1
#
_entry.id   AF-B6UCS3-F1
#
_cell.length_a   1.000
_cell.length_b   1.000
_cell.length_c   1.000
_cell.angle_alpha   90.00
_cell.angle_beta   90.00
_cell.angle_gamma   90.00
#
_symmetry.space_group_name_H-M   'P 1'
#
loop_
_entity.id
_entity.type
_entity.pdbx_description
1 polymer ?
#
loop_
_entity_poly.entity_id
_entity_poly.type
_entity_poly.pdbx_seq_one_letter_code
_entity_poly.pdbx_strand_id
1 'polypeptide(L)'
;MAPPQPKSGLFVGINKGHVVTKRELPPRPCHRKGKSTKRVSMVRGLIREVAGFAPYEKRITELLKVGKVGEFDLFRQEFVKKRRTHFAAV
;
A
#
# COMPACT_ATOMS: atom_id res chain seq x y z
N MET A 1 -2.12 13.80 12.89
CA MET A 1 -3.40 13.04 12.87
C MET A 1 -4.34 13.82 13.77
N ALA A 2 -5.53 14.23 13.29
CA ALA A 2 -6.47 14.95 14.15
C ALA A 2 -6.86 14.08 15.37
N PRO A 3 -7.04 14.67 16.57
CA PRO A 3 -7.43 13.92 17.74
C PRO A 3 -8.79 13.23 17.50
N PRO A 4 -9.01 12.02 18.03
CA PRO A 4 -10.24 11.29 17.80
C PRO A 4 -11.41 12.04 18.43
N GLN A 5 -12.45 12.32 17.64
CA GLN A 5 -13.61 13.08 18.08
C GLN A 5 -14.29 12.43 19.32
N PRO A 6 -14.79 13.26 20.27
CA PRO A 6 -15.50 12.78 21.44
C PRO A 6 -16.81 12.09 21.03
N LYS A 7 -17.17 11.02 21.76
CA LYS A 7 -18.43 10.31 21.54
C LYS A 7 -19.59 11.14 22.11
N SER A 8 -20.75 11.10 21.46
CA SER A 8 -21.91 11.94 21.76
C SER A 8 -22.85 11.40 22.84
N GLY A 9 -22.57 10.24 23.44
CA GLY A 9 -23.44 9.64 24.46
C GLY A 9 -24.73 9.01 23.90
N LEU A 10 -24.95 9.08 22.59
CA LEU A 10 -26.14 8.52 21.93
C LEU A 10 -26.02 7.00 21.74
N PHE A 11 -27.15 6.30 21.74
CA PHE A 11 -27.22 4.83 21.55
C PHE A 11 -27.02 4.41 20.07
N VAL A 12 -27.41 5.25 19.11
CA VAL A 12 -27.30 5.01 17.65
C VAL A 12 -26.71 6.26 16.96
N GLY A 13 -25.96 6.08 15.85
CA GLY A 13 -25.30 7.15 15.10
C GLY A 13 -23.78 6.97 14.94
N ILE A 14 -23.14 7.90 14.21
CA ILE A 14 -21.72 7.81 13.78
C ILE A 14 -20.73 7.96 14.95
N ASN A 15 -21.06 8.76 15.97
CA ASN A 15 -20.22 8.96 17.17
C ASN A 15 -20.86 8.40 18.46
N LYS A 16 -21.64 7.33 18.31
CA LYS A 16 -22.39 6.69 19.41
C LYS A 16 -21.50 6.07 20.49
N GLY A 17 -22.10 5.87 21.66
CA GLY A 17 -21.50 5.23 22.83
C GLY A 17 -21.12 6.21 23.93
N HIS A 18 -20.65 5.66 25.05
CA HIS A 18 -20.32 6.41 26.26
C HIS A 18 -19.26 7.49 26.00
N VAL A 19 -19.49 8.69 26.55
CA VAL A 19 -18.54 9.80 26.48
C VAL A 19 -17.30 9.42 27.27
N VAL A 20 -16.18 9.18 26.58
CA VAL A 20 -14.90 8.78 27.20
C VAL A 20 -13.81 9.69 26.68
N THR A 21 -12.97 10.17 27.59
CA THR A 21 -11.72 10.87 27.26
C THR A 21 -10.71 9.85 26.72
N LYS A 22 -10.56 9.81 25.39
CA LYS A 22 -9.62 8.89 24.74
C LYS A 22 -8.19 9.36 25.00
N ARG A 23 -7.36 8.45 25.51
CA ARG A 23 -5.90 8.66 25.67
C ARG A 23 -5.20 8.37 24.34
N GLU A 24 -4.16 9.15 24.03
CA GLU A 24 -3.28 8.81 22.92
C GLU A 24 -2.44 7.58 23.28
N LEU A 25 -2.61 6.51 22.51
CA LEU A 25 -1.85 5.28 22.72
C LEU A 25 -0.50 5.36 22.03
N PRO A 26 0.60 4.92 22.67
CA PRO A 26 1.89 4.87 22.01
C PRO A 26 1.84 3.89 20.82
N PRO A 27 2.56 4.19 19.73
CA PRO A 27 2.57 3.34 18.55
C PRO A 27 3.19 1.98 18.88
N ARG A 28 2.40 0.92 18.78
CA ARG A 28 2.87 -0.46 18.99
C ARG A 28 3.89 -0.86 17.92
N PRO A 29 4.90 -1.69 18.26
CA PRO A 29 5.86 -2.22 17.28
C PRO A 29 5.21 -2.97 16.10
N CYS A 30 4.07 -3.63 16.30
CA CYS A 30 3.33 -4.31 15.23
C CYS A 30 2.87 -3.36 14.10
N HIS A 31 2.62 -2.08 14.40
CA HIS A 31 2.27 -1.06 13.41
C HIS A 31 3.46 -0.63 12.54
N ARG A 32 4.69 -1.09 12.84
CA ARG A 32 5.89 -0.80 12.02
C ARG A 32 6.03 -1.75 10.83
N LYS A 33 5.16 -2.75 10.69
CA LYS A 33 5.15 -3.70 9.55
C LYS A 33 4.98 -2.94 8.23
N GLY A 34 5.82 -3.25 7.23
CA GLY A 34 5.76 -2.64 5.91
C GLY A 34 6.63 -1.40 5.71
N LYS A 35 7.22 -0.82 6.78
CA LYS A 35 8.16 0.30 6.63
C LYS A 35 9.48 -0.18 6.04
N SER A 36 9.93 0.45 4.96
CA SER A 36 11.27 0.25 4.42
C SER A 36 12.30 1.00 5.27
N THR A 37 13.40 0.32 5.59
CA THR A 37 14.57 0.95 6.22
C THR A 37 15.62 1.28 5.17
N LYS A 38 16.51 2.24 5.46
CA LYS A 38 17.60 2.65 4.55
C LYS A 38 18.42 1.45 4.05
N ARG A 39 18.73 0.50 4.95
CA ARG A 39 19.41 -0.76 4.62
C ARG A 39 18.64 -1.59 3.58
N VAL A 40 17.34 -1.80 3.79
CA VAL A 40 16.52 -2.62 2.89
C VAL A 40 16.38 -1.95 1.52
N SER A 41 16.31 -0.63 1.45
CA SER A 41 16.29 0.10 0.18
C SER A 41 17.60 -0.06 -0.59
N MET A 42 18.75 0.05 0.09
CA MET A 42 20.07 -0.14 -0.51
C MET A 42 20.22 -1.56 -1.08
N VAL A 43 19.89 -2.58 -0.28
CA VAL A 43 20.00 -3.99 -0.71
C VAL A 43 19.07 -4.29 -1.89
N ARG A 44 17.83 -3.76 -1.89
CA ARG A 44 16.91 -3.93 -3.02
C ARG A 44 17.38 -3.19 -4.29
N GLY A 45 18.09 -2.07 -4.14
CA GLY A 45 18.73 -1.38 -5.26
C GLY A 45 19.82 -2.24 -5.89
N LEU A 46 20.76 -2.73 -5.08
CA LEU A 46 21.85 -3.61 -5.53
C LEU A 46 21.33 -4.87 -6.25
N ILE A 47 20.30 -5.53 -5.71
CA ILE A 47 19.71 -6.72 -6.34
C ILE A 47 19.12 -6.39 -7.71
N ARG A 48 18.48 -5.22 -7.88
CA ARG A 48 17.90 -4.81 -9.17
C ARG A 48 18.96 -4.48 -10.20
N GLU A 49 20.09 -3.93 -9.79
CA GLU A 49 21.23 -3.66 -10.67
C GLU A 49 21.86 -4.96 -11.18
N VAL A 50 22.02 -5.97 -10.31
CA VAL A 50 22.66 -7.25 -10.65
C VAL A 50 21.72 -8.18 -11.43
N ALA A 51 20.49 -8.38 -10.94
CA ALA A 51 19.54 -9.34 -11.55
C ALA A 51 18.77 -8.77 -12.74
N GLY A 52 18.72 -7.43 -12.87
CA GLY A 52 17.93 -6.76 -13.89
C GLY A 52 16.42 -6.95 -13.73
N PHE A 53 15.69 -6.69 -14.80
CA PHE A 53 14.23 -6.79 -14.87
C PHE A 53 13.77 -8.14 -15.41
N ALA A 54 12.66 -8.64 -14.88
CA ALA A 54 11.98 -9.79 -15.45
C ALA A 54 11.46 -9.47 -16.87
N PRO A 55 11.31 -10.47 -17.76
CA PRO A 55 10.88 -10.22 -19.14
C PRO A 55 9.52 -9.49 -19.25
N TYR A 56 8.62 -9.65 -18.28
CA TYR A 56 7.34 -8.94 -18.23
C TYR A 56 7.48 -7.48 -17.77
N GLU A 57 8.42 -7.21 -16.86
CA GLU A 57 8.71 -5.84 -16.40
C GLU A 57 9.32 -5.01 -17.53
N LYS A 58 10.15 -5.64 -18.38
CA LYS A 58 10.69 -5.00 -19.60
C LYS A 58 9.60 -4.61 -20.59
N ARG A 59 8.69 -5.54 -20.93
CA ARG A 59 7.54 -5.25 -21.81
C ARG A 59 6.66 -4.12 -21.27
N ILE A 60 6.45 -4.09 -19.95
CA ILE A 60 5.74 -3.01 -19.27
C ILE A 60 6.46 -1.66 -19.47
N THR A 61 7.77 -1.59 -19.25
CA THR A 61 8.54 -0.35 -19.45
C THR A 61 8.58 0.11 -20.91
N GLU A 62 8.51 -0.81 -21.87
CA GLU A 62 8.40 -0.48 -23.30
C GLU A 62 7.03 0.11 -23.64
N LEU A 63 5.94 -0.49 -23.16
CA LEU A 63 4.57 0.01 -23.36
C LEU A 63 4.38 1.41 -22.74
N LEU A 64 5.00 1.66 -21.58
CA LEU A 64 5.00 2.98 -20.93
C LEU A 64 5.71 4.06 -21.76
N LYS A 65 6.75 3.71 -22.53
CA LYS A 65 7.45 4.66 -23.42
C LYS A 65 6.62 5.05 -24.64
N VAL A 66 5.74 4.18 -25.11
CA VAL A 66 4.90 4.38 -26.32
C VAL A 66 3.61 5.18 -25.99
N GLY A 67 3.33 5.44 -24.71
CA GLY A 67 2.17 6.25 -24.30
C GLY A 67 0.83 5.52 -24.38
N LYS A 68 0.82 4.20 -24.56
CA LYS A 68 -0.38 3.36 -24.52
C LYS A 68 -0.81 3.04 -23.08
N VAL A 69 -1.27 4.06 -22.37
CA VAL A 69 -1.62 3.96 -20.93
C VAL A 69 -2.84 3.06 -20.70
N GLY A 70 -3.82 3.07 -21.61
CA GLY A 70 -5.05 2.26 -21.48
C GLY A 70 -4.84 0.75 -21.66
N GLU A 71 -4.04 0.33 -22.63
CA GLU A 71 -3.64 -1.08 -22.80
C GLU A 71 -2.73 -1.54 -21.64
N PHE A 72 -1.90 -0.64 -21.12
CA PHE A 72 -1.01 -0.90 -20.00
C PHE A 72 -1.77 -1.22 -18.70
N ASP A 73 -2.78 -0.43 -18.35
CA ASP A 73 -3.54 -0.63 -17.10
C ASP A 73 -4.38 -1.92 -17.13
N LEU A 74 -4.94 -2.27 -18.29
CA LEU A 74 -5.67 -3.53 -18.48
C LEU A 74 -4.74 -4.75 -18.41
N PHE A 75 -3.61 -4.70 -19.13
CA PHE A 75 -2.61 -5.76 -19.11
C PHE A 75 -2.00 -5.94 -17.71
N ARG A 76 -1.74 -4.84 -17.00
CA ARG A 76 -1.25 -4.84 -15.62
C ARG A 76 -2.27 -5.44 -14.66
N GLN A 77 -3.54 -5.03 -14.72
CA GLN A 77 -4.60 -5.60 -13.88
C GLN A 77 -4.75 -7.09 -14.14
N GLU A 78 -4.78 -7.52 -15.40
CA GLU A 78 -4.94 -8.92 -15.75
C GLU A 78 -3.78 -9.79 -15.24
N PHE A 79 -2.52 -9.31 -15.39
CA PHE A 79 -1.35 -10.02 -14.85
C PHE A 79 -1.32 -10.09 -13.32
N VAL A 80 -1.65 -8.99 -12.64
CA VAL A 80 -1.70 -8.95 -11.17
C VAL A 80 -2.81 -9.87 -10.66
N LYS A 81 -3.97 -9.89 -11.32
CA LYS A 81 -5.13 -10.74 -10.99
C LYS A 81 -4.86 -12.23 -11.24
N LYS A 82 -4.07 -12.57 -12.28
CA LYS A 82 -3.74 -13.95 -12.66
C LYS A 82 -2.63 -14.59 -11.80
N ARG A 83 -1.80 -13.78 -11.12
CA ARG A 83 -0.64 -14.27 -10.32
C ARG A 83 -0.69 -13.95 -8.83
N ARG A 84 -1.42 -12.94 -8.41
CA ARG A 84 -1.61 -12.61 -6.99
C ARG A 84 -3.08 -12.77 -6.66
N THR A 85 -3.38 -13.51 -5.59
CA THR A 85 -4.65 -13.39 -4.88
C THR A 85 -4.91 -11.89 -4.68
N HIS A 86 -6.09 -11.45 -5.13
CA HIS A 86 -6.54 -10.07 -5.39
C HIS A 86 -6.17 -8.96 -4.37
N PHE A 87 -5.62 -9.30 -3.22
CA PHE A 87 -5.39 -8.42 -2.08
C PHE A 87 -4.15 -7.52 -2.19
N ALA A 88 -3.24 -7.75 -3.14
CA ALA A 88 -1.99 -6.98 -3.25
C ALA A 88 -2.03 -5.86 -4.31
N ALA A 89 -3.23 -5.52 -4.81
CA ALA A 89 -3.46 -4.59 -5.91
C ALA A 89 -4.25 -3.32 -5.51
N VAL A 90 -4.54 -3.14 -4.21
CA VAL A 90 -5.17 -1.93 -3.65
C VAL A 90 -4.10 -1.02 -3.08
#